data_AF-A0A1D8GBR1-F1
#
_entry.id   AF-A0A1D8GBR1-F1
#
_cell.length_a   1.000
_cell.length_b   1.000
_cell.length_c   1.000
_cell.angle_alpha   90.00
_cell.angle_beta   90.00
_cell.angle_gamma   90.00
#
_symmetry.space_group_name_H-M   'P 1'
#
loop_
_entity.id
_entity.type
_entity.pdbx_description
1 polymer ?
#
loop_
_entity_poly.entity_id
_entity_poly.type
_entity_poly.pdbx_seq_one_letter_code
_entity_poly.pdbx_strand_id
1 'polypeptide(L)'
;MSTIQFLQKVLLFFACMILVVDIGGSIYTKLYYQGGIDFCVKAASMEIVRDDDYARGIIKIDETKSVEEFKKMMGVQFQMAAGQIEERIIYAAPINTVPSEFVHPVTGRAYTILKPMFVAIYRVKRDGIFLKKEILVDNLSGSQVQFRPK
;
A
#
# COMPACT_ATOMS: atom_id res chain seq x y z
N MET A 1 -47.40 -14.77 -15.63
CA MET A 1 -45.93 -14.71 -15.79
C MET A 1 -45.49 -16.06 -16.32
N SER A 2 -44.81 -16.16 -17.47
CA SER A 2 -44.39 -17.47 -17.98
C SER A 2 -43.27 -18.03 -17.10
N THR A 3 -43.23 -19.35 -16.94
CA THR A 3 -42.21 -20.06 -16.15
C THR A 3 -40.78 -19.70 -16.59
N ILE A 4 -40.62 -19.40 -17.89
CA ILE A 4 -39.35 -18.97 -18.51
C ILE A 4 -38.92 -17.59 -18.01
N GLN A 5 -39.85 -16.62 -17.92
CA GLN A 5 -39.55 -15.29 -17.39
C GLN A 5 -39.19 -15.32 -15.89
N PHE A 6 -39.79 -16.24 -15.14
CA PHE A 6 -39.42 -16.47 -13.74
C PHE A 6 -38.00 -17.04 -13.63
N LEU A 7 -37.68 -18.07 -14.41
CA LEU A 7 -36.35 -18.69 -14.43
C LEU A 7 -35.24 -17.69 -14.82
N GLN A 8 -35.50 -16.84 -15.83
CA GLN A 8 -34.57 -15.79 -16.24
C GLN A 8 -34.30 -14.78 -15.12
N LYS A 9 -35.33 -14.35 -14.38
CA LYS A 9 -35.17 -13.43 -13.24
C LYS A 9 -34.39 -14.06 -12.10
N VAL A 10 -34.60 -15.34 -11.82
CA VAL A 10 -33.85 -16.08 -10.79
C VAL A 10 -32.38 -16.18 -11.17
N LEU A 11 -32.07 -16.53 -12.43
CA LEU A 11 -30.68 -16.56 -12.92
C LEU A 11 -30.01 -15.19 -12.87
N LEU A 12 -30.71 -14.14 -13.29
CA LEU A 12 -30.19 -12.77 -13.23
C LEU A 12 -29.91 -12.34 -11.79
N PHE A 13 -30.77 -12.71 -10.84
CA PHE A 13 -30.58 -12.43 -9.43
C PHE A 13 -29.29 -13.06 -8.90
N PHE A 14 -29.05 -14.35 -9.18
CA PHE A 14 -27.81 -15.02 -8.77
C PHE A 14 -26.57 -14.40 -9.43
N ALA A 15 -26.63 -14.06 -10.71
CA ALA A 15 -25.54 -13.37 -11.40
C ALA A 15 -25.21 -12.00 -10.76
N CYS A 16 -26.22 -11.22 -10.42
CA CYS A 16 -26.04 -9.94 -9.70
C CYS A 16 -25.45 -10.17 -8.30
N MET A 17 -25.90 -11.21 -7.58
CA MET A 17 -25.40 -11.51 -6.24
C MET A 17 -23.91 -11.83 -6.24
N ILE A 18 -23.46 -12.63 -7.21
CA ILE A 18 -22.04 -12.97 -7.38
C ILE A 18 -21.21 -11.73 -7.73
N LEU A 19 -21.71 -10.84 -8.58
CA LEU A 19 -21.05 -9.56 -8.90
C LEU A 19 -20.90 -8.67 -7.65
N VAL A 20 -21.92 -8.58 -6.81
CA VAL A 20 -21.85 -7.82 -5.55
C VAL A 20 -20.77 -8.38 -4.63
N VAL A 21 -20.63 -9.70 -4.53
CA VAL A 21 -19.58 -10.34 -3.73
C VAL A 21 -18.20 -10.03 -4.28
N ASP A 22 -17.99 -10.11 -5.59
CA ASP A 22 -16.70 -9.80 -6.22
C ASP A 22 -16.31 -8.32 -6.04
N ILE A 23 -17.25 -7.38 -6.26
CA ILE A 23 -17.01 -5.94 -6.10
C ILE A 23 -16.78 -5.59 -4.63
N GLY A 24 -17.64 -6.05 -3.73
CA GLY A 24 -17.52 -5.80 -2.29
C GLY A 24 -16.23 -6.36 -1.73
N GLY A 25 -15.85 -7.57 -2.16
CA GLY A 25 -14.57 -8.17 -1.85
C GLY A 25 -13.40 -7.31 -2.34
N SER A 26 -13.42 -6.86 -3.60
CA SER A 26 -12.35 -6.03 -4.15
C SER A 26 -12.15 -4.73 -3.37
N ILE A 27 -13.24 -4.07 -2.98
CA ILE A 27 -13.19 -2.84 -2.18
C ILE A 27 -12.61 -3.13 -0.80
N TYR A 28 -13.07 -4.20 -0.14
CA TYR A 28 -12.57 -4.61 1.17
C TYR A 28 -11.07 -4.90 1.14
N THR A 29 -10.61 -5.69 0.17
CA THR A 29 -9.17 -5.99 0.01
C THR A 29 -8.37 -4.71 -0.20
N LYS A 30 -8.85 -3.79 -1.04
CA LYS A 30 -8.17 -2.51 -1.26
C LYS A 30 -8.01 -1.73 0.04
N LEU A 31 -9.09 -1.56 0.80
CA LEU A 31 -9.07 -0.82 2.07
C LEU A 31 -8.18 -1.49 3.13
N TYR A 32 -8.26 -2.81 3.24
CA TYR A 32 -7.44 -3.58 4.19
C TYR A 32 -5.95 -3.44 3.91
N TYR A 33 -5.53 -3.60 2.64
CA TYR A 33 -4.13 -3.44 2.27
C TYR A 33 -3.66 -1.99 2.36
N GLN A 34 -4.50 -1.02 1.97
CA GLN A 34 -4.20 0.40 2.13
C GLN A 34 -3.87 0.74 3.60
N GLY A 35 -4.75 0.41 4.54
CA GLY A 35 -4.52 0.70 5.95
C GLY A 35 -3.32 -0.05 6.54
N GLY A 36 -3.12 -1.31 6.14
CA GLY A 36 -1.97 -2.09 6.59
C GLY A 36 -0.63 -1.55 6.07
N ILE A 37 -0.56 -1.13 4.80
CA ILE A 37 0.63 -0.53 4.21
C ILE A 37 0.94 0.82 4.87
N ASP A 38 -0.07 1.65 5.15
CA ASP A 38 0.11 2.93 5.84
C ASP A 38 0.75 2.75 7.22
N PHE A 39 0.36 1.71 7.94
CA PHE A 39 0.98 1.34 9.20
C PHE A 39 2.44 0.91 9.03
N CYS A 40 2.75 0.08 8.02
CA CYS A 40 4.11 -0.40 7.75
C CYS A 40 5.05 0.74 7.34
N VAL A 41 4.60 1.64 6.46
CA VAL A 41 5.37 2.81 6.03
C VAL A 41 5.62 3.76 7.19
N LYS A 42 4.66 3.93 8.10
CA LYS A 42 4.84 4.73 9.31
C LYS A 42 5.93 4.12 10.20
N ALA A 43 5.90 2.82 10.44
CA ALA A 43 6.95 2.14 11.21
C ALA A 43 8.33 2.32 10.56
N ALA A 44 8.43 2.10 9.25
CA ALA A 44 9.67 2.28 8.48
C ALA A 44 10.22 3.71 8.57
N SER A 45 9.36 4.74 8.50
CA SER A 45 9.78 6.13 8.60
C SER A 45 10.35 6.51 9.98
N MET A 46 10.08 5.72 11.02
CA MET A 46 10.57 5.98 12.38
C MET A 46 12.01 5.50 12.59
N GLU A 47 12.55 4.72 11.67
CA GLU A 47 13.97 4.32 11.68
C GLU A 47 14.83 5.50 11.23
N ILE A 48 15.16 6.38 12.18
CA ILE A 48 15.88 7.63 11.96
C ILE A 48 17.37 7.42 12.24
N VAL A 49 18.23 7.99 11.38
CA VAL A 49 19.66 8.09 11.64
C VAL A 49 19.90 9.10 12.77
N ARG A 50 20.53 8.65 13.86
CA ARG A 50 20.83 9.46 15.04
C ARG A 50 22.31 9.86 15.06
N ASP A 51 22.69 10.69 14.10
CA ASP A 51 24.04 11.21 13.92
C ASP A 51 24.13 12.72 14.28
N ASP A 52 25.25 13.35 13.93
CA ASP A 52 25.45 14.79 14.13
C ASP A 52 24.41 15.65 13.41
N ASP A 53 23.86 15.17 12.29
CA ASP A 53 22.81 15.89 11.56
C ASP A 53 21.49 15.86 12.33
N TYR A 54 21.18 14.76 13.02
CA TYR A 54 20.06 14.71 13.96
C TYR A 54 20.23 15.73 15.10
N ALA A 55 21.44 15.88 15.65
CA ALA A 55 21.73 16.89 16.67
C ALA A 55 21.57 18.34 16.15
N ARG A 56 21.75 18.56 14.85
CA ARG A 56 21.50 19.84 14.16
C ARG A 56 20.03 20.04 13.74
N GLY A 57 19.14 19.11 14.09
CA GLY A 57 17.73 19.16 13.75
C GLY A 57 17.38 18.70 12.33
N ILE A 58 18.33 18.07 11.61
CA ILE A 58 18.11 17.49 10.29
C ILE A 58 17.71 16.03 10.47
N ILE A 59 16.46 15.70 10.13
CA ILE A 59 15.96 14.33 10.22
C ILE A 59 16.30 13.57 8.93
N LYS A 60 16.93 12.42 9.07
CA LYS A 60 17.17 11.46 7.99
C LYS A 60 16.65 10.08 8.38
N ILE A 61 15.97 9.41 7.47
CA ILE A 61 15.51 8.03 7.63
C ILE A 61 16.65 7.10 7.20
N ASP A 62 16.96 6.10 8.02
CA ASP A 62 17.98 5.08 7.76
C ASP A 62 17.53 4.21 6.58
N GLU A 63 18.31 4.22 5.49
CA GLU A 63 17.93 3.58 4.23
C GLU A 63 17.78 2.06 4.36
N THR A 64 18.67 1.42 5.12
CA THR A 64 18.67 -0.03 5.25
C THR A 64 17.64 -0.46 6.28
N LYS A 65 17.67 0.13 7.48
CA LYS A 65 16.77 -0.29 8.57
C LYS A 65 15.31 0.01 8.27
N SER A 66 15.01 1.13 7.61
CA SER A 66 13.62 1.44 7.26
C SER A 66 13.03 0.43 6.29
N VAL A 67 13.81 -0.06 5.31
CA VAL A 67 13.36 -1.08 4.36
C VAL A 67 13.21 -2.44 5.05
N GLU A 68 14.13 -2.81 5.93
CA GLU A 68 14.04 -4.04 6.72
C GLU A 68 12.81 -4.02 7.64
N GLU A 69 12.59 -2.91 8.36
CA GLU A 69 11.43 -2.75 9.23
C GLU A 69 10.13 -2.72 8.42
N PHE A 70 10.11 -2.07 7.25
CA PHE A 70 8.97 -2.14 6.33
C PHE A 70 8.62 -3.59 5.97
N LYS A 71 9.60 -4.39 5.51
CA LYS A 71 9.39 -5.79 5.14
C LYS A 71 8.93 -6.65 6.33
N LYS A 72 9.54 -6.45 7.49
CA LYS A 72 9.16 -7.13 8.74
C LYS A 72 7.72 -6.81 9.13
N MET A 73 7.35 -5.54 9.11
CA MET A 73 6.00 -5.09 9.48
C MET A 73 4.96 -5.57 8.47
N MET A 74 5.27 -5.61 7.18
CA MET A 74 4.43 -6.23 6.16
C MET A 74 4.18 -7.72 6.45
N GLY A 75 5.22 -8.45 6.85
CA GLY A 75 5.11 -9.87 7.22
C GLY A 75 4.22 -10.09 8.43
N VAL A 76 4.32 -9.24 9.46
CA VAL A 76 3.45 -9.30 10.65
C VAL A 76 2.01 -8.90 10.31
N GLN A 77 1.82 -7.79 9.58
CA GLN A 77 0.52 -7.21 9.29
C GLN A 77 -0.34 -8.10 8.38
N PHE A 78 0.29 -8.77 7.41
CA PHE A 78 -0.40 -9.57 6.40
C PHE A 78 -0.16 -11.08 6.56
N GLN A 79 0.62 -11.51 7.56
CA GLN A 79 0.99 -12.91 7.79
C GLN A 79 1.63 -13.57 6.56
N MET A 80 2.51 -12.82 5.89
CA MET A 80 3.13 -13.22 4.63
C MET A 80 4.59 -13.63 4.79
N ALA A 81 5.03 -14.61 4.00
CA ALA A 81 6.44 -14.97 3.91
C ALA A 81 7.25 -13.89 3.17
N ALA A 82 8.52 -13.73 3.51
CA ALA A 82 9.40 -12.71 2.93
C ALA A 82 9.40 -12.70 1.39
N GLY A 83 9.52 -13.88 0.75
CA GLY A 83 9.49 -13.98 -0.72
C GLY A 83 8.21 -13.44 -1.36
N GLN A 84 7.05 -13.67 -0.72
CA GLN A 84 5.77 -13.16 -1.24
C GLN A 84 5.64 -11.64 -1.10
N ILE A 85 6.32 -11.05 -0.10
CA ILE A 85 6.35 -9.61 0.10
C ILE A 85 7.22 -8.98 -0.99
N GLU A 86 8.41 -9.55 -1.26
CA GLU A 86 9.33 -9.03 -2.28
C GLU A 86 8.72 -9.05 -3.68
N GLU A 87 8.03 -10.12 -4.06
CA GLU A 87 7.32 -10.22 -5.35
C GLU A 87 6.26 -9.14 -5.56
N ARG A 88 5.77 -8.54 -4.48
CA ARG A 88 4.67 -7.58 -4.49
C ARG A 88 5.12 -6.14 -4.27
N ILE A 89 6.35 -5.89 -3.82
CA ILE A 89 6.91 -4.54 -3.71
C ILE A 89 7.32 -4.07 -5.11
N ILE A 90 6.79 -2.92 -5.52
CA ILE A 90 7.24 -2.21 -6.74
C ILE A 90 8.32 -1.19 -6.40
N TYR A 91 8.13 -0.50 -5.28
CA TYR A 91 9.07 0.49 -4.75
C TYR A 91 8.92 0.53 -3.23
N ALA A 92 10.02 0.58 -2.48
CA ALA A 92 10.00 0.80 -1.04
C ALA A 92 11.35 1.39 -0.63
N ALA A 93 11.39 2.69 -0.37
CA ALA A 93 12.62 3.37 0.04
C ALA A 93 12.31 4.71 0.71
N PRO A 94 13.18 5.18 1.61
CA PRO A 94 13.12 6.55 2.09
C PRO A 94 13.58 7.55 1.03
N ILE A 95 13.02 8.75 1.12
CA ILE A 95 13.38 9.91 0.34
C ILE A 95 13.83 10.96 1.34
N ASN A 96 15.14 11.07 1.52
CA ASN A 96 15.77 11.98 2.48
C ASN A 96 16.09 13.36 1.89
N THR A 97 16.44 13.41 0.60
CA THR A 97 16.76 14.65 -0.09
C THR A 97 15.47 15.39 -0.45
N VAL A 98 15.28 16.57 0.15
CA VAL A 98 14.09 17.39 -0.06
C VAL A 98 14.46 18.87 -0.26
N PRO A 99 13.70 19.61 -1.11
CA PRO A 99 12.57 19.14 -1.90
C PRO A 99 13.02 18.18 -3.03
N SER A 100 12.17 17.21 -3.37
CA SER A 100 12.41 16.28 -4.48
C SER A 100 11.13 15.99 -5.25
N GLU A 101 11.28 15.66 -6.53
CA GLU A 101 10.18 15.16 -7.35
C GLU A 101 10.24 13.64 -7.37
N PHE A 102 9.14 13.01 -6.95
CA PHE A 102 8.95 11.57 -7.04
C PHE A 102 7.98 11.25 -8.17
N VAL A 103 8.42 10.48 -9.15
CA VAL A 103 7.57 10.00 -10.25
C VAL A 103 7.10 8.59 -9.92
N HIS A 104 5.80 8.40 -9.85
CA HIS A 104 5.21 7.10 -9.55
C HIS A 104 5.50 6.11 -10.69
N PRO A 105 6.24 5.00 -10.45
CA PRO A 105 6.72 4.10 -11.49
C PRO A 105 5.61 3.43 -12.32
N VAL A 106 4.42 3.23 -11.73
CA VAL A 106 3.27 2.64 -12.44
C VAL A 106 2.42 3.68 -13.20
N THR A 107 2.05 4.80 -12.54
CA THR A 107 1.08 5.74 -13.08
C THR A 107 1.71 6.92 -13.83
N GLY A 108 3.02 7.11 -13.70
CA GLY A 108 3.76 8.24 -14.28
C GLY A 108 3.45 9.60 -13.64
N ARG A 109 2.64 9.63 -12.57
CA ARG A 109 2.30 10.88 -11.87
C ARG A 109 3.49 11.38 -11.06
N ALA A 110 3.78 12.67 -11.18
CA ALA A 110 4.79 13.33 -10.38
C ALA A 110 4.18 13.87 -9.06
N TYR A 111 4.94 13.74 -7.99
CA TYR A 111 4.61 14.21 -6.65
C TYR A 111 5.78 15.01 -6.10
N THR A 112 5.51 16.21 -5.57
CA THR A 112 6.53 17.01 -4.90
C THR A 112 6.62 16.62 -3.43
N ILE A 113 7.79 16.15 -3.01
CA ILE A 113 8.09 15.77 -1.64
C ILE A 113 8.86 16.91 -0.99
N LEU A 114 8.27 17.48 0.06
CA LEU A 114 8.81 18.66 0.76
C LEU A 114 9.51 18.32 2.07
N LYS A 115 9.35 17.09 2.58
CA LYS A 115 9.93 16.63 3.85
C LYS A 115 10.39 15.17 3.74
N PRO A 116 11.42 14.77 4.49
CA PRO A 116 11.90 13.39 4.47
C PRO A 116 10.77 12.42 4.78
N MET A 117 10.62 11.39 3.94
CA MET A 117 9.52 10.43 4.07
C MET A 117 9.88 9.07 3.51
N PHE A 118 9.30 8.01 4.08
CA PHE A 118 9.35 6.68 3.49
C PHE A 118 8.22 6.53 2.48
N VAL A 119 8.54 6.07 1.26
CA VAL A 119 7.56 5.82 0.20
C VAL A 119 7.54 4.34 -0.14
N ALA A 120 6.35 3.76 -0.16
CA ALA A 120 6.13 2.40 -0.64
C ALA A 120 5.04 2.34 -1.69
N ILE A 121 5.22 1.46 -2.68
CA ILE A 121 4.26 1.09 -3.71
C ILE A 121 4.23 -0.43 -3.77
N TYR A 122 3.02 -0.99 -3.66
CA TYR A 122 2.82 -2.42 -3.53
C TYR A 122 1.69 -2.90 -4.44
N ARG A 123 1.81 -4.15 -4.91
CA ARG A 123 0.87 -4.79 -5.83
C ARG A 123 0.22 -5.99 -5.16
N VAL A 124 -1.10 -5.98 -5.07
CA VAL A 124 -1.86 -7.10 -4.49
C VAL A 124 -2.62 -7.83 -5.59
N LYS A 125 -2.37 -9.13 -5.72
CA LYS A 125 -3.17 -10.01 -6.57
C LYS A 125 -4.33 -10.57 -5.75
N ARG A 126 -5.55 -10.46 -6.29
CA ARG A 126 -6.72 -11.16 -5.77
C ARG A 126 -7.41 -11.88 -6.92
N ASP A 127 -7.66 -13.17 -6.75
CA ASP A 127 -8.53 -13.92 -7.63
C ASP A 127 -9.99 -13.70 -7.20
N GLY A 128 -10.80 -13.08 -8.06
CA GLY A 128 -12.26 -13.06 -7.90
C GLY A 128 -12.89 -14.33 -8.45
N ILE A 129 -14.18 -14.52 -8.17
CA ILE A 129 -14.93 -15.70 -8.64
C ILE A 129 -15.22 -15.57 -10.15
N PHE A 130 -15.50 -14.35 -10.65
CA PHE A 130 -15.61 -14.04 -12.08
C PHE A 130 -14.51 -13.11 -12.57
N LEU A 131 -14.11 -12.14 -11.74
CA LEU A 131 -13.11 -11.15 -12.12
C LEU A 131 -11.76 -11.49 -11.47
N LYS A 132 -10.88 -12.17 -12.21
CA LYS A 132 -9.43 -12.21 -11.93
C LYS A 132 -8.83 -10.81 -12.13
N LYS A 133 -9.24 -9.85 -11.31
CA LYS A 133 -8.79 -8.46 -11.43
C LYS A 133 -7.63 -8.23 -10.47
N GLU A 134 -6.51 -7.82 -11.05
CA GLU A 134 -5.39 -7.25 -10.32
C GLU A 134 -5.88 -5.98 -9.62
N ILE A 135 -5.96 -6.01 -8.29
CA ILE A 135 -6.28 -4.82 -7.51
C ILE A 135 -4.95 -4.10 -7.29
N LEU A 136 -4.61 -3.25 -8.25
CA LEU A 136 -3.50 -2.30 -8.14
C LEU A 136 -3.89 -1.27 -7.08
N VAL A 137 -3.42 -1.46 -5.85
CA VAL A 137 -3.50 -0.45 -4.80
C VAL A 137 -2.22 0.36 -4.87
N ASP A 138 -2.17 1.27 -5.84
CA ASP A 138 -1.12 2.27 -5.97
C ASP A 138 -1.35 3.34 -4.90
N ASN A 139 -1.03 3.00 -3.66
CA ASN A 139 -1.00 3.97 -2.58
C ASN A 139 0.40 4.53 -2.48
N LEU A 140 0.57 5.80 -2.85
CA LEU A 140 1.69 6.59 -2.35
C LEU A 140 1.46 6.76 -0.85
N SER A 141 1.86 5.77 -0.08
CA SER A 141 1.88 5.90 1.37
C SER A 141 3.20 6.52 1.77
N GLY A 142 3.10 7.54 2.60
CA GLY A 142 4.15 8.48 2.86
C GLY A 142 4.06 8.97 4.27
N SER A 143 5.01 8.60 5.12
CA SER A 143 5.01 9.06 6.50
C SER A 143 6.19 9.99 6.76
N GLN A 144 5.86 11.14 7.34
CA GLN A 144 6.82 12.17 7.73
C GLN A 144 7.08 12.05 9.22
N VAL A 145 8.35 12.18 9.61
CA VAL A 145 8.72 12.37 11.00
C VAL A 145 8.69 13.88 11.29
N GLN A 146 7.91 14.29 12.29
CA GLN A 146 7.91 15.66 12.78
C GLN A 146 8.58 15.72 14.14
N PHE A 147 9.70 16.45 14.24
CA PHE A 147 10.30 16.76 15.54
C PHE A 147 9.34 17.68 16.31
N ARG A 148 8.87 17.23 17.47
CA ARG A 148 8.20 18.10 18.45
C ARG A 148 9.22 18.41 19.53
N PRO A 149 9.81 19.62 19.57
CA PRO A 149 10.54 20.05 20.76
C PRO A 149 9.57 20.06 21.94
N LYS A 150 10.00 19.48 23.07
CA LYS A 150 9.29 19.59 24.36
C LYS A 150 9.50 20.98 24.95
#